data_AF-A0A965R8H4-F1
#
_entry.id   AF-A0A965R8H4-F1
#
_cell.length_a   1.000
_cell.length_b   1.000
_cell.length_c   1.000
_cell.angle_alpha   90.00
_cell.angle_beta   90.00
_cell.angle_gamma   90.00
#
_symmetry.space_group_name_H-M   'P 1'
#
loop_
_entity.id
_entity.type
_entity.pdbx_description
1 polymer ?
#
loop_
_entity_poly.entity_id
_entity_poly.type
_entity_poly.pdbx_seq_one_letter_code
_entity_poly.pdbx_strand_id
1 'polypeptide(L)'
;MKRCSNCDNQFNPKVNYQIYCSIECREIATKEKIAERYQITRRQKRIGKQRYCLGGCGMTLSIYNDSGFCNNCNVSKKTVDKMLKEIKGFFDYEQD
;
A
#
# COMPACT_ATOMS: atom_id res chain seq x y z
N MET A 1 -29.08 -11.16 -20.51
CA MET A 1 -28.10 -10.11 -20.11
C MET A 1 -27.22 -10.65 -19.00
N LYS A 2 -25.95 -10.21 -18.91
CA LYS A 2 -25.01 -10.56 -17.84
C LYS A 2 -24.58 -9.32 -17.07
N ARG A 3 -24.13 -9.49 -15.83
CA ARG A 3 -23.46 -8.44 -15.05
C ARG A 3 -21.95 -8.52 -15.24
N CYS A 4 -21.30 -7.38 -15.45
CA CYS A 4 -19.85 -7.29 -15.56
C CYS A 4 -19.19 -7.53 -14.21
N SER A 5 -18.20 -8.42 -14.13
CA SER A 5 -17.51 -8.73 -12.86
C SER A 5 -16.61 -7.61 -12.32
N ASN A 6 -16.39 -6.53 -13.08
CA ASN A 6 -15.51 -5.42 -12.68
C ASN A 6 -16.28 -4.14 -12.31
N CYS A 7 -17.37 -3.83 -13.02
CA CYS A 7 -18.12 -2.59 -12.84
C CYS A 7 -19.62 -2.79 -12.60
N ASP A 8 -20.07 -4.04 -12.45
CA ASP A 8 -21.45 -4.46 -12.17
C ASP A 8 -22.52 -4.07 -13.20
N ASN A 9 -22.14 -3.35 -14.26
CA ASN A 9 -23.04 -2.97 -15.35
C ASN A 9 -23.60 -4.19 -16.08
N GLN A 10 -24.86 -4.08 -16.50
CA GLN A 10 -25.48 -5.09 -17.35
C GLN A 10 -25.01 -4.96 -18.79
N PHE A 11 -24.68 -6.07 -19.44
CA PHE A 11 -24.27 -6.11 -20.84
C PHE A 11 -24.80 -7.34 -21.56
N ASN A 12 -24.84 -7.26 -22.89
CA ASN A 12 -25.14 -8.39 -23.75
C ASN A 12 -23.82 -9.07 -24.16
N PRO A 13 -23.53 -10.29 -23.67
CA PRO A 13 -22.29 -10.97 -24.01
C PRO A 13 -22.29 -11.38 -25.47
N LYS A 14 -21.14 -11.22 -26.15
CA LYS A 14 -20.92 -11.74 -27.50
C LYS A 14 -20.69 -13.25 -27.51
N VAL A 15 -20.16 -13.80 -26.41
CA VAL A 15 -19.86 -15.22 -26.22
C VAL A 15 -20.27 -15.70 -24.83
N ASN A 16 -20.62 -16.99 -24.70
CA ASN A 16 -21.18 -17.56 -23.48
C ASN A 16 -20.28 -17.44 -22.23
N TYR A 17 -18.97 -17.36 -22.37
CA TYR A 17 -18.03 -17.23 -21.24
C TYR A 17 -17.61 -15.79 -20.96
N GLN A 18 -18.12 -14.80 -21.71
CA GLN A 18 -17.77 -13.40 -21.46
C GLN A 18 -18.33 -12.96 -20.10
N ILE A 19 -17.45 -12.42 -19.25
CA ILE A 19 -17.75 -11.92 -17.89
C ILE A 19 -17.50 -10.41 -17.74
N TYR A 20 -16.81 -9.79 -18.71
CA TYR A 20 -16.53 -8.35 -18.71
C TYR A 20 -17.27 -7.67 -19.87
N CYS A 21 -17.83 -6.48 -19.61
CA CYS A 21 -18.56 -5.72 -20.63
C CYS A 21 -17.64 -5.08 -21.67
N SER A 22 -16.39 -4.75 -21.32
CA SER A 22 -15.41 -4.11 -22.19
C SER A 22 -14.00 -4.67 -21.98
N ILE A 23 -13.10 -4.36 -22.92
CA ILE A 23 -11.67 -4.68 -22.81
C ILE A 23 -11.06 -3.95 -21.60
N GLU A 24 -11.44 -2.69 -21.38
CA GLU A 24 -11.00 -1.89 -20.24
C GLU A 24 -11.32 -2.56 -18.90
N CYS A 25 -12.55 -3.05 -18.72
CA CYS A 25 -12.95 -3.78 -17.51
C CYS A 25 -12.11 -5.05 -17.30
N ARG A 26 -11.77 -5.75 -18.39
CA ARG A 26 -10.89 -6.92 -18.32
C ARG A 26 -9.47 -6.53 -17.92
N GLU A 27 -8.94 -5.43 -18.45
CA GLU A 27 -7.60 -4.95 -18.14
C GLU A 27 -7.48 -4.50 -16.69
N ILE A 28 -8.46 -3.75 -16.17
CA ILE A 28 -8.52 -3.32 -14.77
C ILE A 28 -8.53 -4.55 -13.85
N ALA A 29 -9.46 -5.49 -14.07
CA ALA A 29 -9.53 -6.73 -13.29
C ALA A 29 -8.23 -7.56 -13.37
N THR A 30 -7.56 -7.55 -14.52
CA THR A 30 -6.26 -8.23 -14.69
C THR A 30 -5.17 -7.55 -13.88
N LYS A 31 -5.09 -6.22 -13.91
CA LYS A 31 -4.12 -5.44 -13.12
C LYS A 31 -4.31 -5.66 -11.62
N GLU A 32 -5.55 -5.64 -11.14
CA GLU A 32 -5.90 -5.90 -9.74
C GLU A 32 -5.48 -7.30 -9.31
N LYS A 33 -5.83 -8.32 -10.10
CA LYS A 33 -5.45 -9.72 -9.81
C LYS A 33 -3.93 -9.95 -9.79
N ILE A 34 -3.20 -9.27 -10.67
CA ILE A 34 -1.72 -9.31 -10.67
C ILE A 34 -1.18 -8.65 -9.40
N ALA A 35 -1.71 -7.48 -9.01
CA ALA A 35 -1.30 -6.78 -7.80
C ALA A 35 -1.53 -7.62 -6.53
N GLU A 36 -2.70 -8.26 -6.42
CA GLU A 36 -3.02 -9.18 -5.32
C GLU A 36 -2.03 -10.35 -5.25
N ARG A 37 -1.77 -11.02 -6.39
CA ARG A 37 -0.79 -12.12 -6.46
C ARG A 37 0.61 -11.66 -6.07
N TYR A 38 1.00 -10.45 -6.46
CA TYR A 38 2.29 -9.89 -6.10
C TYR A 38 2.40 -9.62 -4.59
N GLN A 39 1.34 -9.14 -3.94
CA GLN A 39 1.30 -9.01 -2.48
C GLN A 39 1.44 -10.37 -1.77
N ILE A 40 0.69 -11.38 -2.20
CA ILE A 40 0.76 -12.74 -1.64
C ILE A 40 2.17 -13.30 -1.80
N THR A 41 2.73 -13.25 -3.00
CA THR A 41 4.08 -13.75 -3.29
C THR A 41 5.13 -13.03 -2.44
N ARG A 42 5.01 -11.71 -2.26
CA ARG A 42 5.92 -10.94 -1.40
C ARG A 42 5.85 -11.40 0.06
N ARG A 43 4.66 -11.65 0.60
CA ARG A 43 4.49 -12.16 1.97
C ARG A 43 5.07 -13.56 2.13
N GLN A 44 4.80 -14.46 1.18
CA GLN A 44 5.36 -15.81 1.18
C GLN A 44 6.89 -15.80 1.23
N LYS A 45 7.54 -14.90 0.45
CA LYS A 45 8.99 -14.73 0.46
C LYS A 45 9.58 -14.22 1.79
N ARG A 46 8.75 -13.72 2.72
CA ARG A 46 9.15 -13.22 4.05
C ARG A 46 8.97 -14.27 5.14
N ILE A 47 8.20 -15.33 4.90
CA ILE A 47 8.00 -16.39 5.89
C ILE A 47 9.35 -17.01 6.25
N GLY A 48 9.59 -17.19 7.55
CA GLY A 48 10.84 -17.72 8.09
C GLY A 48 12.04 -16.76 8.07
N LYS A 49 11.89 -15.54 7.53
CA LYS A 49 12.98 -14.54 7.53
C LYS A 49 12.80 -13.54 8.66
N GLN A 50 13.82 -13.42 9.50
CA GLN A 50 13.87 -12.32 10.46
C GLN A 50 14.22 -11.03 9.72
N ARG A 51 13.29 -10.08 9.76
CA ARG A 51 13.47 -8.72 9.22
C ARG A 51 13.49 -7.76 10.38
N TYR A 52 14.47 -6.87 10.42
CA TYR A 52 14.56 -5.81 11.42
C TYR A 52 14.20 -4.46 10.80
N CYS A 53 13.68 -3.55 11.62
CA CYS A 53 13.38 -2.19 11.22
C CYS A 53 14.63 -1.49 10.70
N LEU A 54 14.54 -0.88 9.51
CA LEU A 54 15.62 -0.09 8.91
C LEU A 54 15.94 1.19 9.71
N GLY A 55 15.03 1.64 10.58
CA GLY A 55 15.26 2.76 11.50
C GLY A 55 16.20 2.44 12.67
N GLY A 56 16.75 1.21 12.75
CA GLY A 56 17.74 0.84 13.76
C GLY A 56 17.18 0.58 15.16
N CYS A 57 15.85 0.62 15.34
CA CYS A 57 15.22 0.41 16.64
C CYS A 57 15.20 -1.05 17.14
N GLY A 58 15.79 -1.99 16.39
CA GLY A 58 15.87 -3.41 16.75
C GLY A 58 14.55 -4.19 16.66
N MET A 59 13.43 -3.54 16.34
CA MET A 59 12.14 -4.21 16.23
C MET A 59 12.09 -5.17 15.04
N THR A 60 11.56 -6.38 15.26
CA THR A 60 11.29 -7.34 14.20
C THR A 60 10.03 -6.97 13.43
N LEU A 61 10.11 -7.00 12.10
CA LEU A 61 9.01 -6.66 11.22
C LEU A 61 8.18 -7.91 10.90
N SER A 62 6.87 -7.80 11.08
CA SER A 62 5.92 -8.81 10.63
C SER A 62 6.01 -9.07 9.13
N ILE A 63 5.62 -10.28 8.69
CA ILE A 63 5.52 -10.63 7.27
C ILE A 63 4.51 -9.75 6.52
N TYR A 64 3.54 -9.18 7.23
CA TYR A 64 2.52 -8.26 6.71
C TYR A 64 3.03 -6.82 6.61
N ASN A 65 4.20 -6.52 7.17
CA ASN A 65 4.78 -5.18 7.07
C ASN A 65 5.48 -5.02 5.71
N ASP A 66 4.86 -4.23 4.84
CA ASP A 66 5.38 -3.86 3.53
C ASP A 66 6.39 -2.70 3.60
N SER A 67 6.33 -1.85 4.62
CA SER A 67 7.33 -0.81 4.84
C SER A 67 8.60 -1.44 5.46
N GLY A 68 9.76 -0.91 5.10
CA GLY A 68 11.03 -1.31 5.74
C GLY A 68 11.16 -0.81 7.18
N PHE A 69 10.15 -0.10 7.69
CA PHE A 69 10.16 0.59 8.97
C PHE A 69 9.04 0.06 9.86
N CYS A 70 9.26 0.03 11.18
CA CYS A 70 8.15 -0.18 12.11
C CYS A 70 7.29 1.08 12.18
N ASN A 71 6.10 0.98 12.78
CA ASN A 71 5.17 2.10 12.89
C ASN A 71 5.79 3.32 13.59
N ASN A 72 6.68 3.09 14.56
CA ASN A 72 7.35 4.17 15.30
C ASN A 72 8.44 4.86 14.46
N CYS A 73 9.14 4.12 13.61
CA CYS A 73 10.20 4.68 12.75
C CYS A 73 9.67 5.18 11.40
N ASN A 74 8.43 4.86 11.05
CA ASN A 74 7.79 5.28 9.81
C ASN A 74 7.28 6.73 9.91
N VAL A 75 8.20 7.65 10.22
CA VAL A 75 7.89 9.07 10.41
C VAL A 75 7.92 9.79 9.06
N SER A 76 6.91 10.61 8.80
CA SER A 76 6.86 11.45 7.60
C SER A 76 7.78 12.65 7.72
N LYS A 77 8.58 12.90 6.68
CA LYS A 77 9.46 14.09 6.57
C LYS A 77 8.70 15.39 6.84
N LYS A 78 7.47 15.50 6.32
CA LYS A 78 6.63 16.69 6.52
C LYS A 78 6.33 16.95 8.00
N THR A 79 6.13 15.89 8.78
CA THR A 79 5.86 15.97 10.22
C THR A 79 7.11 16.39 10.99
N VAL A 80 8.27 15.85 10.61
CA VAL A 80 9.57 16.25 11.17
C VAL A 80 9.86 17.72 10.88
N ASP A 81 9.68 18.17 9.63
CA ASP A 81 9.90 19.56 9.22
C ASP A 81 8.97 20.53 9.97
N LYS A 82 7.72 20.12 10.23
CA LYS A 82 6.77 20.93 11.02
C LYS A 82 7.22 21.04 12.48
N MET A 83 7.61 19.92 13.11
CA MET A 83 8.09 19.93 14.49
C MET A 83 9.37 20.76 14.66
N LEU A 84 10.31 20.66 13.72
CA LEU A 84 11.54 21.47 13.76
C LEU A 84 11.25 22.98 13.66
N LYS A 85 10.23 23.39 12.89
CA LYS A 85 9.80 24.79 12.84
C LYS A 85 9.17 25.27 14.15
N GLU A 86 8.30 24.45 14.74
CA GLU A 86 7.66 24.76 16.03
C GLU A 86 8.72 24.90 17.14
N ILE A 87 9.67 23.96 17.22
CA ILE A 87 10.77 24.00 18.19
C ILE A 87 11.63 25.25 18.03
N LYS A 88 12.00 25.64 16.80
CA LYS A 88 12.74 26.89 16.55
C LYS A 88 11.97 28.11 17.03
N GLY A 89 10.67 28.16 16.75
CA GLY A 89 9.80 29.24 17.22
C GLY A 89 9.80 29.37 18.75
N PHE A 90 9.87 28.28 19.51
CA PHE A 90 9.99 28.35 20.98
C PHE A 90 11.32 28.96 21.44
N PHE A 91 12.44 28.59 20.83
CA PHE A 91 13.75 29.14 21.21
C PHE A 91 13.89 30.62 20.84
N ASP A 92 13.27 31.06 19.75
CA ASP A 92 13.30 32.46 19.32
C ASP A 92 12.47 33.36 20.27
N TYR A 93 11.51 32.81 21.02
CA TYR A 93 10.69 33.53 22.00
C TYR A 93 11.31 33.64 23.41
N GLU A 94 12.28 32.79 23.76
CA GLU A 94 12.94 32.78 25.08
C GLU A 94 14.16 33.72 25.16
N GLN A 95 14.51 34.41 24.07
CA GLN A 95 15.64 35.36 24.02
C GLN A 95 15.24 36.85 24.14
N ASP A 96 13.95 37.14 24.29
CA ASP A 96 13.40 38.47 24.61
C ASP A 96 12.97 38.55 26.09
#